data_AF-A0A0J8SUQ1-F1
#
_entry.id   AF-A0A0J8SUQ1-F1
#
_cell.length_a   1.000
_cell.length_b   1.000
_cell.length_c   1.000
_cell.angle_alpha   90.00
_cell.angle_beta   90.00
_cell.angle_gamma   90.00
#
_symmetry.space_group_name_H-M   'P 1'
#
loop_
_entity.id
_entity.type
_entity.pdbx_description
1 polymer ?
#
loop_
_entity_poly.entity_id
_entity_poly.type
_entity_poly.pdbx_seq_one_letter_code
_entity_poly.pdbx_strand_id
1 'polypeptide(L)'
;MSNNNDIELFNSDDCTKYVNQFIAEFPLRRAEIGQGTVIKRALPSRYKRMIGAWCFLDHAGPAHFPQGDGLDVGPHPHIGLQTFTWMIEGTMMHRDSLGSAQLLRPRQVNLMTAGYGISHSEVAPETETKMHAAQLWIALPDDMVNMAPAFDHYPELPVVEDQGIEFTVLVGEYLKAISPVKVHSELLGVDLYAADSTQAVLPLHPKFEYGFLVLEGTASINGHELTEDNMVILEPGLDRVHVEIHAGSRVLLLGGEPFESPILLWWNFVGRTTEELKMAREQWIAEHERFGSIPAYEGPRLEAPAFPGHMRPSK
;
A
#
# COMPACT_ATOMS: atom_id res chain seq x y z
N MET A 1 -16.43 59.34 -11.80
CA MET A 1 -15.49 58.20 -11.91
C MET A 1 -15.16 57.79 -10.48
N SER A 2 -15.84 56.78 -9.95
CA SER A 2 -15.56 56.21 -8.63
C SER A 2 -14.80 54.92 -8.86
N ASN A 3 -13.50 54.92 -8.58
CA ASN A 3 -12.71 53.70 -8.55
C ASN A 3 -12.98 52.99 -7.21
N ASN A 4 -13.87 52.00 -7.21
CA ASN A 4 -13.87 50.98 -6.16
C ASN A 4 -12.79 49.95 -6.51
N ASN A 5 -11.62 50.09 -5.90
CA ASN A 5 -10.69 48.97 -5.75
C ASN A 5 -11.16 48.17 -4.52
N ASP A 6 -12.11 47.26 -4.72
CA ASP A 6 -12.37 46.19 -3.76
C ASP A 6 -11.21 45.20 -3.88
N ILE A 7 -10.19 45.41 -3.06
CA ILE A 7 -9.16 44.40 -2.82
C ILE A 7 -9.83 43.36 -1.93
N GLU A 8 -10.32 42.27 -2.53
CA GLU A 8 -10.67 41.05 -1.80
C GLU A 8 -9.42 40.57 -1.06
N LEU A 9 -9.38 40.85 0.24
CA LEU A 9 -8.39 40.31 1.15
C LEU A 9 -8.72 38.84 1.37
N PHE A 10 -7.96 37.94 0.75
CA PHE A 10 -8.04 36.50 1.02
C PHE A 10 -7.81 36.25 2.51
N ASN A 11 -8.78 35.64 3.19
CA ASN A 11 -8.68 35.29 4.60
C ASN A 11 -8.03 33.91 4.76
N SER A 12 -7.31 33.67 5.86
CA SER A 12 -6.70 32.36 6.19
C SER A 12 -7.75 31.25 6.25
N ASP A 13 -8.99 31.58 6.62
CA ASP A 13 -10.11 30.64 6.65
C ASP A 13 -10.50 30.14 5.25
N ASP A 14 -10.25 30.92 4.20
CA ASP A 14 -10.57 30.55 2.82
C ASP A 14 -9.60 29.49 2.30
N CYS A 15 -8.34 29.50 2.77
CA CYS A 15 -7.37 28.44 2.47
C CYS A 15 -7.79 27.10 3.10
N THR A 16 -8.20 27.10 4.38
CA THR A 16 -8.64 25.87 5.06
C THR A 16 -9.90 25.30 4.41
N LYS A 17 -10.87 26.16 4.05
CA LYS A 17 -12.08 25.74 3.31
C LYS A 17 -11.76 25.18 1.93
N TYR A 18 -10.81 25.80 1.21
CA TYR A 18 -10.40 25.36 -0.11
C TYR A 18 -9.75 23.98 -0.09
N VAL A 19 -8.86 23.71 0.87
CA VAL A 19 -8.20 22.39 0.98
C VAL A 19 -9.21 21.31 1.37
N ASN A 20 -10.11 21.60 2.32
CA ASN A 20 -11.09 20.62 2.81
C ASN A 20 -12.06 20.08 1.76
N GLN A 21 -12.27 20.78 0.64
CA GLN A 21 -13.12 20.25 -0.45
C GLN A 21 -12.48 19.06 -1.19
N PHE A 22 -11.17 18.87 -1.05
CA PHE A 22 -10.41 17.76 -1.64
C PHE A 22 -10.19 16.60 -0.66
N ILE A 23 -10.61 16.75 0.59
CA ILE A 23 -10.38 15.77 1.65
C ILE A 23 -11.61 14.92 1.87
N ALA A 24 -11.43 13.61 1.94
CA ALA A 24 -12.43 12.70 2.48
C ALA A 24 -11.79 11.73 3.49
N GLU A 25 -12.61 11.26 4.42
CA GLU A 25 -12.22 10.28 5.44
C GLU A 25 -13.16 9.08 5.37
N PHE A 26 -12.63 7.87 5.57
CA PHE A 26 -13.47 6.68 5.71
C PHE A 26 -12.90 5.67 6.72
N PRO A 27 -13.78 4.87 7.36
CA PRO A 27 -13.35 3.85 8.29
C PRO A 27 -12.72 2.65 7.58
N LEU A 28 -11.75 2.03 8.24
CA LEU A 28 -11.13 0.77 7.83
C LEU A 28 -12.00 -0.42 8.23
N ARG A 29 -11.74 -1.59 7.63
CA ARG A 29 -12.35 -2.86 8.09
C ARG A 29 -11.28 -3.81 8.59
N ARG A 30 -11.63 -4.61 9.58
CA ARG A 30 -10.81 -5.75 10.01
C ARG A 30 -10.96 -6.89 9.01
N ALA A 31 -9.88 -7.60 8.74
CA ALA A 31 -9.89 -8.85 8.00
C ALA A 31 -8.87 -9.82 8.62
N GLU A 32 -8.98 -11.10 8.27
CA GLU A 32 -8.06 -12.15 8.72
C GLU A 32 -7.25 -12.66 7.54
N ILE A 33 -5.96 -12.90 7.78
CA ILE A 33 -5.05 -13.52 6.82
C ILE A 33 -4.34 -14.72 7.46
N GLY A 34 -3.93 -15.69 6.63
CA GLY A 34 -3.28 -16.92 7.09
C GLY A 34 -4.14 -17.68 8.10
N GLN A 35 -3.53 -18.08 9.22
CA GLN A 35 -4.18 -18.82 10.31
C GLN A 35 -4.87 -17.90 11.34
N GLY A 36 -5.65 -16.91 10.89
CA GLY A 36 -6.47 -16.06 11.78
C GLY A 36 -5.76 -14.80 12.31
N THR A 37 -4.68 -14.37 11.65
CA THR A 37 -4.00 -13.11 11.99
C THR A 37 -4.88 -11.93 11.58
N VAL A 38 -5.29 -11.11 12.55
CA VAL A 38 -6.18 -9.96 12.32
C VAL A 38 -5.38 -8.76 11.82
N ILE A 39 -5.77 -8.23 10.67
CA ILE A 39 -5.21 -7.03 10.03
C ILE A 39 -6.29 -5.97 9.79
N LYS A 40 -5.88 -4.75 9.43
CA LYS A 40 -6.79 -3.68 8.99
C LYS A 40 -6.63 -3.45 7.49
N ARG A 41 -7.73 -3.61 6.74
CA ARG A 41 -7.76 -3.39 5.30
C ARG A 41 -8.30 -2.02 4.96
N ALA A 42 -7.43 -1.20 4.36
CA ALA A 42 -7.75 0.15 3.90
C ALA A 42 -8.18 0.18 2.43
N LEU A 43 -7.45 -0.52 1.55
CA LEU A 43 -7.77 -0.63 0.13
C LEU A 43 -7.89 -2.11 -0.28
N PRO A 44 -8.80 -2.45 -1.21
CA PRO A 44 -9.91 -1.62 -1.68
C PRO A 44 -11.02 -1.52 -0.63
N SER A 45 -11.73 -0.39 -0.60
CA SER A 45 -12.94 -0.18 0.19
C SER A 45 -14.13 0.23 -0.71
N ARG A 46 -15.33 0.35 -0.14
CA ARG A 46 -16.48 0.90 -0.88
C ARG A 46 -16.34 2.39 -1.22
N TYR A 47 -15.46 3.10 -0.49
CA TYR A 47 -15.27 4.54 -0.60
C TYR A 47 -14.13 4.89 -1.55
N LYS A 48 -13.04 4.12 -1.51
CA LYS A 48 -11.88 4.31 -2.39
C LYS A 48 -11.33 2.93 -2.76
N ARG A 49 -11.17 2.70 -4.07
CA ARG A 49 -10.64 1.43 -4.59
C ARG A 49 -9.15 1.50 -4.89
N MET A 50 -8.68 2.67 -5.31
CA MET A 50 -7.30 2.89 -5.71
C MET A 50 -6.84 4.29 -5.30
N ILE A 51 -5.53 4.47 -5.14
CA ILE A 51 -4.83 5.75 -4.99
C ILE A 51 -3.64 5.69 -5.94
N GLY A 52 -3.71 6.40 -7.06
CA GLY A 52 -2.82 6.11 -8.19
C GLY A 52 -2.91 4.63 -8.57
N ALA A 53 -1.77 3.95 -8.70
CA ALA A 53 -1.72 2.51 -8.96
C ALA A 53 -1.88 1.63 -7.71
N TRP A 54 -1.86 2.19 -6.49
CA TRP A 54 -2.10 1.43 -5.26
C TRP A 54 -3.53 0.90 -5.23
N CYS A 55 -3.72 -0.42 -5.33
CA CYS A 55 -5.04 -1.05 -5.43
C CYS A 55 -5.41 -1.92 -4.21
N PHE A 56 -4.46 -2.12 -3.30
CA PHE A 56 -4.63 -2.89 -2.07
C PHE A 56 -3.72 -2.32 -0.98
N LEU A 57 -4.21 -2.32 0.27
CA LEU A 57 -3.45 -1.92 1.44
C LEU A 57 -4.03 -2.63 2.68
N ASP A 58 -3.21 -3.50 3.26
CA ASP A 58 -3.41 -4.07 4.59
C ASP A 58 -2.34 -3.53 5.55
N HIS A 59 -2.76 -3.11 6.74
CA HIS A 59 -1.90 -2.80 7.87
C HIS A 59 -1.96 -3.96 8.87
N ALA A 60 -0.81 -4.57 9.10
CA ALA A 60 -0.63 -5.71 9.98
C ALA A 60 0.14 -5.26 11.23
N GLY A 61 -0.46 -5.39 12.41
CA GLY A 61 0.14 -4.98 13.68
C GLY A 61 -0.04 -3.49 14.02
N PRO A 62 0.67 -2.98 15.04
CA PRO A 62 1.65 -3.68 15.87
C PRO A 62 1.03 -4.87 16.62
N ALA A 63 1.57 -6.08 16.42
CA ALA A 63 1.07 -7.30 17.03
C ALA A 63 2.19 -8.09 17.71
N HIS A 64 1.85 -8.73 18.82
CA HIS A 64 2.71 -9.69 19.52
C HIS A 64 2.01 -11.05 19.57
N PHE A 65 2.78 -12.11 19.38
CA PHE A 65 2.29 -13.50 19.42
C PHE A 65 3.34 -14.41 20.07
N PRO A 66 2.93 -15.57 20.63
CA PRO A 66 3.86 -16.58 21.08
C PRO A 66 4.78 -17.05 19.95
N GLN A 67 5.97 -17.52 20.33
CA GLN A 67 6.90 -18.14 19.39
C GLN A 67 6.21 -19.31 18.65
N GLY A 68 6.27 -19.31 17.32
CA GLY A 68 5.64 -20.30 16.45
C GLY A 68 4.22 -19.95 15.98
N ASP A 69 3.58 -18.94 16.58
CA ASP A 69 2.22 -18.50 16.24
C ASP A 69 2.20 -17.28 15.30
N GLY A 70 3.32 -17.03 14.61
CA GLY A 70 3.42 -15.92 13.66
C GLY A 70 2.61 -16.14 12.39
N LEU A 71 2.67 -15.15 11.49
CA LEU A 71 1.96 -15.23 10.21
C LEU A 71 2.43 -16.46 9.42
N ASP A 72 1.48 -17.22 8.89
CA ASP A 72 1.72 -18.33 7.96
C ASP A 72 0.70 -18.22 6.82
N VAL A 73 1.16 -17.67 5.70
CA VAL A 73 0.40 -17.61 4.45
C VAL A 73 1.06 -18.55 3.44
N GLY A 74 0.40 -19.68 3.20
CA GLY A 74 0.87 -20.68 2.25
C GLY A 74 0.86 -20.23 0.79
N PRO A 75 1.27 -21.12 -0.13
CA PRO A 75 1.38 -20.84 -1.55
C PRO A 75 0.08 -20.30 -2.12
N HIS A 76 0.14 -19.10 -2.68
CA HIS A 76 -0.97 -18.44 -3.37
C HIS A 76 -0.46 -17.61 -4.56
N PRO A 77 -1.28 -17.43 -5.62
CA PRO A 77 -0.84 -16.79 -6.84
C PRO A 77 -1.13 -15.30 -6.85
N HIS A 78 -0.43 -14.58 -7.72
CA HIS A 78 -0.76 -13.21 -8.14
C HIS A 78 -0.61 -13.06 -9.65
N ILE A 79 -1.35 -12.12 -10.25
CA ILE A 79 -1.19 -11.67 -11.65
C ILE A 79 -1.43 -10.16 -11.77
N GLY A 80 -0.82 -9.52 -12.77
CA GLY A 80 -1.12 -8.16 -13.19
C GLY A 80 -0.83 -7.07 -12.15
N LEU A 81 0.01 -7.39 -11.16
CA LEU A 81 0.34 -6.50 -10.05
C LEU A 81 1.79 -6.68 -9.58
N GLN A 82 2.24 -5.76 -8.74
CA GLN A 82 3.40 -5.94 -7.86
C GLN A 82 2.91 -5.98 -6.42
N THR A 83 3.35 -6.95 -5.61
CA THR A 83 3.18 -6.85 -4.15
C THR A 83 4.35 -6.05 -3.58
N PHE A 84 4.06 -5.25 -2.57
CA PHE A 84 4.98 -4.34 -1.92
C PHE A 84 4.83 -4.50 -0.41
N THR A 85 5.87 -4.99 0.25
CA THR A 85 5.87 -5.19 1.71
C THR A 85 6.80 -4.18 2.35
N TRP A 86 6.27 -3.30 3.20
CA TRP A 86 7.04 -2.45 4.09
C TRP A 86 7.09 -3.07 5.48
N MET A 87 8.29 -3.44 5.95
CA MET A 87 8.46 -4.09 7.26
C MET A 87 8.92 -3.10 8.31
N ILE A 88 8.08 -2.87 9.33
CA ILE A 88 8.31 -1.88 10.40
C ILE A 88 8.92 -2.56 11.63
N GLU A 89 8.34 -3.67 12.10
CA GLU A 89 8.86 -4.50 13.19
C GLU A 89 8.67 -5.99 12.92
N GLY A 90 9.60 -6.81 13.43
CA GLY A 90 9.61 -8.26 13.24
C GLY A 90 10.34 -8.68 11.96
N THR A 91 10.16 -9.94 11.57
CA THR A 91 10.76 -10.52 10.36
C THR A 91 9.78 -11.46 9.64
N MET A 92 9.91 -11.56 8.33
CA MET A 92 9.05 -12.39 7.48
C MET A 92 9.87 -13.10 6.41
N MET A 93 9.72 -14.42 6.28
CA MET A 93 10.35 -15.19 5.21
C MET A 93 9.44 -15.19 3.98
N HIS A 94 9.93 -14.61 2.88
CA HIS A 94 9.32 -14.73 1.56
C HIS A 94 9.94 -15.91 0.81
N ARG A 95 9.10 -16.73 0.19
CA ARG A 95 9.50 -17.72 -0.82
C ARG A 95 8.57 -17.65 -2.00
N ASP A 96 9.09 -17.78 -3.22
CA ASP A 96 8.27 -17.77 -4.43
C ASP A 96 8.63 -18.88 -5.42
N SER A 97 7.79 -18.99 -6.45
CA SER A 97 7.91 -19.98 -7.51
C SER A 97 9.10 -19.76 -8.46
N LEU A 98 9.83 -18.64 -8.34
CA LEU A 98 11.10 -18.42 -9.04
C LEU A 98 12.30 -18.99 -8.27
N GLY A 99 12.06 -19.45 -7.04
CA GLY A 99 13.08 -19.96 -6.14
C GLY A 99 13.68 -18.90 -5.22
N SER A 100 13.09 -17.69 -5.16
CA SER A 100 13.55 -16.67 -4.21
C SER A 100 13.32 -17.14 -2.77
N ALA A 101 14.21 -16.73 -1.89
CA ALA A 101 14.19 -17.03 -0.46
C ALA A 101 14.78 -15.84 0.29
N GLN A 102 13.92 -14.97 0.81
CA GLN A 102 14.36 -13.70 1.39
C GLN A 102 13.72 -13.47 2.75
N LEU A 103 14.56 -13.35 3.77
CA LEU A 103 14.12 -12.88 5.09
C LEU A 103 14.04 -11.35 5.06
N LEU A 104 12.84 -10.83 5.15
CA LEU A 104 12.56 -9.41 5.29
C LEU A 104 12.71 -8.99 6.75
N ARG A 105 13.40 -7.87 6.99
CA ARG A 105 13.69 -7.32 8.32
C ARG A 105 13.15 -5.89 8.45
N PRO A 106 13.14 -5.31 9.67
CA PRO A 106 12.70 -3.93 9.87
C PRO A 106 13.46 -2.95 8.99
N ARG A 107 12.73 -1.93 8.51
CA ARG A 107 13.20 -0.89 7.61
C ARG A 107 13.61 -1.36 6.21
N GLN A 108 13.01 -2.45 5.73
CA GLN A 108 13.28 -3.02 4.41
C GLN A 108 12.00 -3.17 3.59
N VAL A 109 12.19 -3.22 2.27
CA VAL A 109 11.09 -3.49 1.31
C VAL A 109 11.37 -4.76 0.52
N ASN A 110 10.32 -5.57 0.35
CA ASN A 110 10.25 -6.56 -0.72
C ASN A 110 9.29 -6.07 -1.79
N LEU A 111 9.69 -6.21 -3.05
CA LEU A 111 8.85 -5.99 -4.22
C LEU A 111 8.80 -7.28 -5.05
N MET A 112 7.63 -7.91 -5.11
CA MET A 112 7.40 -9.04 -6.00
C MET A 112 6.56 -8.59 -7.19
N THR A 113 7.15 -8.58 -8.37
CA THR A 113 6.43 -8.32 -9.62
C THR A 113 5.79 -9.62 -10.09
N ALA A 114 4.46 -9.69 -10.07
CA ALA A 114 3.74 -10.88 -10.51
C ALA A 114 3.62 -10.94 -12.04
N GLY A 115 3.30 -9.80 -12.69
CA GLY A 115 3.15 -9.73 -14.14
C GLY A 115 2.23 -10.83 -14.68
N TYR A 116 2.74 -11.63 -15.61
CA TYR A 116 2.02 -12.76 -16.19
C TYR A 116 1.55 -13.76 -15.12
N GLY A 117 2.34 -14.04 -14.09
CA GLY A 117 1.95 -14.93 -13.00
C GLY A 117 3.14 -15.39 -12.16
N ILE A 118 2.91 -15.43 -10.85
CA ILE A 118 3.84 -15.98 -9.85
C ILE A 118 3.01 -16.56 -8.70
N SER A 119 3.58 -17.47 -7.91
CA SER A 119 3.06 -17.77 -6.58
C SER A 119 4.11 -17.56 -5.49
N HIS A 120 3.67 -17.23 -4.28
CA HIS A 120 4.55 -17.06 -3.13
C HIS A 120 3.91 -17.51 -1.81
N SER A 121 4.74 -17.66 -0.79
CA SER A 121 4.37 -17.86 0.61
C SER A 121 5.09 -16.83 1.48
N GLU A 122 4.42 -16.35 2.53
CA GLU A 122 4.96 -15.43 3.52
C GLU A 122 4.78 -16.05 4.90
N VAL A 123 5.91 -16.38 5.55
CA VAL A 123 5.91 -17.13 6.82
C VAL A 123 6.84 -16.45 7.82
N ALA A 124 6.35 -16.11 9.00
CA ALA A 124 7.17 -15.62 10.08
C ALA A 124 8.11 -16.75 10.56
N PRO A 125 9.41 -16.50 10.79
CA PRO A 125 10.29 -17.50 11.38
C PRO A 125 9.72 -18.03 12.70
N GLU A 126 9.95 -19.31 13.02
CA GLU A 126 9.43 -19.89 14.27
C GLU A 126 9.81 -19.06 15.50
N THR A 127 11.00 -18.45 15.52
CA THR A 127 11.51 -17.60 16.62
C THR A 127 10.89 -16.21 16.70
N GLU A 128 10.11 -15.79 15.70
CA GLU A 128 9.51 -14.45 15.65
C GLU A 128 8.36 -14.34 16.66
N THR A 129 8.20 -13.15 17.24
CA THR A 129 7.14 -12.84 18.22
C THR A 129 6.43 -11.52 17.94
N LYS A 130 6.86 -10.79 16.91
CA LYS A 130 6.34 -9.48 16.55
C LYS A 130 6.02 -9.40 15.07
N MET A 131 5.02 -8.60 14.74
CA MET A 131 4.75 -8.18 13.37
C MET A 131 4.20 -6.76 13.37
N HIS A 132 4.84 -5.88 12.61
CA HIS A 132 4.30 -4.61 12.20
C HIS A 132 4.71 -4.34 10.75
N ALA A 133 3.75 -4.30 9.83
CA ALA A 133 4.02 -4.15 8.40
C ALA A 133 2.85 -3.50 7.66
N ALA A 134 3.14 -2.91 6.51
CA ALA A 134 2.13 -2.54 5.52
C ALA A 134 2.33 -3.39 4.27
N GLN A 135 1.28 -4.12 3.86
CA GLN A 135 1.24 -4.93 2.65
C GLN A 135 0.39 -4.22 1.60
N LEU A 136 0.98 -3.88 0.46
CA LEU A 136 0.34 -3.13 -0.60
C LEU A 136 0.43 -3.86 -1.93
N TRP A 137 -0.54 -3.63 -2.82
CA TRP A 137 -0.45 -4.06 -4.21
C TRP A 137 -0.49 -2.86 -5.16
N ILE A 138 0.34 -2.92 -6.18
CA ILE A 138 0.46 -1.93 -7.24
C ILE A 138 -0.10 -2.56 -8.52
N ALA A 139 -1.16 -2.00 -9.08
CA ALA A 139 -1.68 -2.45 -10.37
C ALA A 139 -0.67 -2.12 -11.48
N LEU A 140 -0.30 -3.10 -12.30
CA LEU A 140 0.57 -2.85 -13.45
C LEU A 140 -0.21 -2.14 -14.56
N PRO A 141 0.44 -1.19 -15.29
CA PRO A 141 -0.15 -0.59 -16.48
C PRO A 141 -0.37 -1.64 -17.59
N ASP A 142 -1.21 -1.29 -18.57
CA ASP A 142 -1.72 -2.23 -19.58
C ASP A 142 -0.61 -2.90 -20.40
N ASP A 143 0.48 -2.17 -20.68
CA ASP A 143 1.64 -2.65 -21.43
C ASP A 143 2.57 -3.57 -20.61
N MET A 144 2.46 -3.55 -19.28
CA MET A 144 3.29 -4.35 -18.36
C MET A 144 2.52 -5.49 -17.68
N VAL A 145 1.18 -5.55 -17.82
CA VAL A 145 0.34 -6.52 -17.08
C VAL A 145 0.75 -7.99 -17.29
N ASN A 146 1.36 -8.32 -18.43
CA ASN A 146 1.85 -9.66 -18.78
C ASN A 146 3.38 -9.77 -18.80
N MET A 147 4.11 -8.84 -18.18
CA MET A 147 5.56 -8.93 -18.07
C MET A 147 6.01 -10.18 -17.31
N ALA A 148 7.27 -10.59 -17.48
CA ALA A 148 7.81 -11.70 -16.71
C ALA A 148 7.80 -11.39 -15.20
N PRO A 149 7.52 -12.39 -14.34
CA PRO A 149 7.59 -12.22 -12.91
C PRO A 149 9.04 -11.96 -12.44
N ALA A 150 9.19 -11.23 -11.34
CA ALA A 150 10.49 -10.92 -10.74
C ALA A 150 10.37 -10.65 -9.24
N PHE A 151 11.50 -10.74 -8.52
CA PHE A 151 11.58 -10.39 -7.10
C PHE A 151 12.80 -9.49 -6.87
N ASP A 152 12.59 -8.35 -6.22
CA ASP A 152 13.63 -7.42 -5.81
C ASP A 152 13.52 -7.16 -4.29
N HIS A 153 14.65 -7.25 -3.59
CA HIS A 153 14.77 -6.93 -2.16
C HIS A 153 15.56 -5.63 -1.97
N TYR A 154 15.03 -4.74 -1.15
CA TYR A 154 15.60 -3.42 -0.86
C TYR A 154 15.93 -3.32 0.63
N PRO A 155 17.17 -3.62 1.03
CA PRO A 155 17.59 -3.61 2.43
C PRO A 155 17.82 -2.20 2.98
N GLU A 156 17.96 -1.21 2.08
CA GLU A 156 18.25 0.18 2.40
C GLU A 156 17.33 1.08 1.58
N LEU A 157 16.74 2.07 2.25
CA LEU A 157 15.89 3.08 1.65
C LEU A 157 16.41 4.46 2.06
N PRO A 158 16.28 5.48 1.20
CA PRO A 158 16.73 6.81 1.53
C PRO A 158 15.84 7.42 2.63
N VAL A 159 16.50 8.02 3.61
CA VAL A 159 15.86 8.73 4.72
C VAL A 159 16.24 10.21 4.62
N VAL A 160 15.25 11.09 4.81
CA VAL A 160 15.47 12.53 4.94
C VAL A 160 14.75 13.02 6.20
N GLU A 161 15.35 13.96 6.91
CA GLU A 161 14.71 14.64 8.04
C GLU A 161 14.34 16.06 7.65
N ASP A 162 13.09 16.45 7.88
CA ASP A 162 12.62 17.82 7.67
C ASP A 162 11.48 18.14 8.65
N GLN A 163 11.40 19.38 9.14
CA GLN A 163 10.31 19.84 10.02
C GLN A 163 10.01 18.93 11.25
N GLY A 164 11.03 18.25 11.79
CA GLY A 164 10.88 17.33 12.93
C GLY A 164 10.29 15.96 12.59
N ILE A 165 10.24 15.60 11.31
CA ILE A 165 9.74 14.32 10.80
C ILE A 165 10.90 13.60 10.10
N GLU A 166 11.10 12.32 10.42
CA GLU A 166 11.92 11.39 9.66
C GLU A 166 11.07 10.79 8.52
N PHE A 167 11.47 11.02 7.27
CA PHE A 167 10.81 10.50 6.08
C PHE A 167 11.65 9.37 5.48
N THR A 168 11.14 8.14 5.51
CA THR A 168 11.70 7.03 4.73
C THR A 168 10.99 6.96 3.39
N VAL A 169 11.67 7.30 2.28
CA VAL A 169 11.05 7.26 0.93
C VAL A 169 11.06 5.83 0.42
N LEU A 170 9.89 5.18 0.50
CA LEU A 170 9.71 3.77 0.16
C LEU A 170 9.72 3.57 -1.35
N VAL A 171 9.03 4.44 -2.10
CA VAL A 171 8.99 4.43 -3.58
C VAL A 171 8.72 5.83 -4.12
N GLY A 172 9.27 6.14 -5.30
CA GLY A 172 9.16 7.46 -5.93
C GLY A 172 10.21 8.44 -5.42
N GLU A 173 9.92 9.73 -5.58
CA GLU A 173 10.76 10.84 -5.12
C GLU A 173 10.02 11.71 -4.10
N TYR A 174 10.66 12.00 -2.97
CA TYR A 174 10.14 12.93 -1.98
C TYR A 174 11.27 13.76 -1.38
N LEU A 175 11.08 15.08 -1.27
CA LEU A 175 12.10 16.00 -0.73
C LEU A 175 13.49 15.81 -1.37
N LYS A 176 13.52 15.55 -2.69
CA LYS A 176 14.71 15.27 -3.51
C LYS A 176 15.43 13.94 -3.22
N ALA A 177 14.90 13.13 -2.31
CA ALA A 177 15.35 11.76 -2.08
C ALA A 177 14.58 10.81 -3.01
N ILE A 178 15.30 9.98 -3.76
CA ILE A 178 14.74 9.07 -4.77
C ILE A 178 14.93 7.64 -4.29
N SER A 179 13.84 6.89 -4.16
CA SER A 179 13.88 5.47 -3.82
C SER A 179 14.41 4.63 -5.01
N PRO A 180 15.20 3.57 -4.76
CA PRO A 180 15.65 2.65 -5.80
C PRO A 180 14.55 1.67 -6.27
N VAL A 181 13.37 1.67 -5.64
CA VAL A 181 12.31 0.69 -5.91
C VAL A 181 11.72 0.87 -7.31
N LYS A 182 11.73 -0.21 -8.10
CA LYS A 182 11.33 -0.21 -9.52
C LYS A 182 9.83 -0.41 -9.69
N VAL A 183 9.11 0.66 -10.01
CA VAL A 183 7.69 0.64 -10.36
C VAL A 183 7.46 1.09 -11.80
N HIS A 184 6.25 0.84 -12.33
CA HIS A 184 5.90 1.06 -13.74
C HIS A 184 4.89 2.19 -13.96
N SER A 185 4.59 2.99 -12.93
CA SER A 185 3.72 4.16 -12.99
C SER A 185 4.24 5.24 -12.04
N GLU A 186 3.86 6.49 -12.27
CA GLU A 186 4.11 7.60 -11.35
C GLU A 186 3.45 7.34 -10.00
N LEU A 187 4.28 7.09 -8.98
CA LEU A 187 3.84 6.57 -7.68
C LEU A 187 4.73 7.11 -6.57
N LEU A 188 4.14 7.30 -5.39
CA LEU A 188 4.80 7.73 -4.18
C LEU A 188 4.39 6.84 -3.01
N GLY A 189 5.35 6.47 -2.18
CA GLY A 189 5.13 5.86 -0.87
C GLY A 189 6.19 6.37 0.10
N VAL A 190 5.76 6.94 1.23
CA VAL A 190 6.65 7.51 2.25
C VAL A 190 6.16 7.10 3.62
N ASP A 191 7.08 6.63 4.45
CA ASP A 191 6.85 6.39 5.88
C ASP A 191 7.36 7.62 6.65
N LEU A 192 6.48 8.23 7.45
CA LEU A 192 6.72 9.43 8.24
C LEU A 192 6.76 9.03 9.71
N TYR A 193 7.82 9.40 10.43
CA TYR A 193 7.92 9.18 11.87
C TYR A 193 8.29 10.46 12.59
N ALA A 194 7.58 10.77 13.68
CA ALA A 194 7.87 11.93 14.52
C ALA A 194 8.28 11.48 15.92
N ALA A 195 9.54 11.74 16.32
CA ALA A 195 10.01 11.42 17.66
C ALA A 195 9.33 12.33 18.72
N ASP A 196 9.16 13.61 18.39
CA ASP A 196 8.45 14.61 19.18
C ASP A 196 7.22 15.10 18.41
N SER A 197 6.21 15.62 19.11
CA SER A 197 5.02 16.19 18.47
C SER A 197 5.42 17.38 17.59
N THR A 198 5.00 17.36 16.34
CA THR A 198 5.35 18.38 15.35
C THR A 198 4.17 18.77 14.47
N GLN A 199 4.25 19.98 13.91
CA GLN A 199 3.37 20.47 12.86
C GLN A 199 4.22 20.81 11.64
N ALA A 200 3.81 20.32 10.47
CA ALA A 200 4.56 20.49 9.24
C ALA A 200 3.64 20.81 8.06
N VAL A 201 4.22 21.39 7.02
CA VAL A 201 3.58 21.53 5.71
C VAL A 201 4.29 20.63 4.73
N LEU A 202 3.59 19.58 4.31
CA LEU A 202 4.11 18.59 3.38
C LEU A 202 3.92 19.08 1.95
N PRO A 203 4.97 19.15 1.11
CA PRO A 203 4.80 19.40 -0.31
C PRO A 203 4.11 18.20 -0.99
N LEU A 204 3.21 18.48 -1.92
CA LEU A 204 2.49 17.51 -2.72
C LEU A 204 2.66 17.84 -4.20
N HIS A 205 2.68 16.80 -5.03
CA HIS A 205 2.54 16.92 -6.48
C HIS A 205 1.05 17.07 -6.87
N PRO A 206 0.63 18.17 -7.52
CA PRO A 206 -0.80 18.45 -7.78
C PRO A 206 -1.51 17.47 -8.70
N LYS A 207 -0.79 16.69 -9.51
CA LYS A 207 -1.41 15.65 -10.36
C LYS A 207 -1.73 14.37 -9.60
N PHE A 208 -1.19 14.19 -8.40
CA PHE A 208 -1.37 12.96 -7.65
C PHE A 208 -2.62 13.06 -6.77
N GLU A 209 -3.29 11.93 -6.59
CA GLU A 209 -4.17 11.70 -5.44
C GLU A 209 -3.35 11.07 -4.32
N TYR A 210 -3.76 11.29 -3.06
CA TYR A 210 -3.03 10.83 -1.89
C TYR A 210 -3.91 10.08 -0.89
N GLY A 211 -3.25 9.28 -0.06
CA GLY A 211 -3.82 8.59 1.07
C GLY A 211 -2.89 8.64 2.28
N PHE A 212 -3.46 8.92 3.44
CA PHE A 212 -2.77 8.90 4.73
C PHE A 212 -3.38 7.83 5.61
N LEU A 213 -2.51 7.00 6.19
CA LEU A 213 -2.88 5.96 7.14
C LEU A 213 -1.92 6.04 8.33
N VAL A 214 -2.44 6.06 9.56
CA VAL A 214 -1.59 5.91 10.75
C VAL A 214 -1.21 4.44 10.91
N LEU A 215 0.09 4.19 11.03
CA LEU A 215 0.67 2.90 11.35
C LEU A 215 0.87 2.73 12.87
N GLU A 216 1.15 3.82 13.58
CA GLU A 216 1.30 3.87 15.03
C GLU A 216 0.92 5.26 15.57
N GLY A 217 0.22 5.32 16.72
CA GLY A 217 -0.12 6.57 17.38
C GLY A 217 -1.31 7.29 16.74
N THR A 218 -1.20 8.61 16.57
CA THR A 218 -2.24 9.44 15.94
C THR A 218 -1.64 10.63 15.19
N ALA A 219 -2.39 11.18 14.25
CA ALA A 219 -2.02 12.39 13.53
C ALA A 219 -3.27 13.20 13.15
N SER A 220 -3.08 14.37 12.54
CA SER A 220 -4.14 15.14 11.91
C SER A 220 -3.69 15.61 10.54
N ILE A 221 -4.55 15.49 9.54
CA ILE A 221 -4.32 15.96 8.17
C ILE A 221 -5.30 17.10 7.90
N ASN A 222 -4.78 18.33 7.87
CA ASN A 222 -5.58 19.56 7.69
C ASN A 222 -6.78 19.66 8.65
N GLY A 223 -6.61 19.22 9.90
CA GLY A 223 -7.64 19.21 10.94
C GLY A 223 -8.49 17.93 11.00
N HIS A 224 -8.35 17.00 10.05
CA HIS A 224 -9.02 15.69 10.10
C HIS A 224 -8.17 14.71 10.90
N GLU A 225 -8.71 14.19 12.00
CA GLU A 225 -8.01 13.24 12.86
C GLU A 225 -7.75 11.93 12.12
N LEU A 226 -6.51 11.47 12.16
CA LEU A 226 -6.07 10.20 11.62
C LEU A 226 -5.75 9.27 12.79
N THR A 227 -6.46 8.15 12.82
CA THR A 227 -6.36 7.10 13.83
C THR A 227 -6.03 5.78 13.15
N GLU A 228 -5.83 4.73 13.94
CA GLU A 228 -5.63 3.41 13.36
C GLU A 228 -6.91 2.83 12.71
N ASP A 229 -8.08 3.47 12.84
CA ASP A 229 -9.37 2.94 12.36
C ASP A 229 -9.94 3.70 11.15
N ASN A 230 -9.23 4.71 10.65
CA ASN A 230 -9.64 5.47 9.46
C ASN A 230 -8.47 5.67 8.48
N MET A 231 -8.82 6.19 7.31
CA MET A 231 -7.89 6.67 6.29
C MET A 231 -8.38 8.02 5.79
N VAL A 232 -7.45 8.95 5.59
CA VAL A 232 -7.73 10.25 4.97
C VAL A 232 -7.21 10.23 3.54
N ILE A 233 -8.01 10.68 2.59
CA ILE A 233 -7.64 10.78 1.18
C ILE A 233 -7.68 12.22 0.69
N LEU A 234 -6.80 12.54 -0.25
CA LEU A 234 -6.76 13.82 -0.95
C LEU A 234 -6.96 13.57 -2.45
N GLU A 235 -7.93 14.27 -3.05
CA GLU A 235 -8.08 14.31 -4.50
C GLU A 235 -6.98 15.18 -5.14
N PRO A 236 -6.69 15.01 -6.45
CA PRO A 236 -5.69 15.82 -7.15
C PRO A 236 -6.00 17.32 -7.10
N GLY A 237 -4.93 18.14 -7.10
CA GLY A 237 -5.00 19.60 -7.20
C GLY A 237 -4.23 20.35 -6.11
N LEU A 238 -3.88 19.67 -5.00
CA LEU A 238 -3.15 20.28 -3.90
C LEU A 238 -1.63 20.26 -4.13
N ASP A 239 -0.96 21.39 -3.86
CA ASP A 239 0.50 21.50 -3.88
C ASP A 239 1.14 21.31 -2.49
N ARG A 240 0.31 21.34 -1.44
CA ARG A 240 0.72 21.20 -0.04
C ARG A 240 -0.42 20.73 0.85
N VAL A 241 -0.09 20.18 2.01
CA VAL A 241 -1.04 19.87 3.08
C VAL A 241 -0.43 20.10 4.46
N HIS A 242 -1.23 20.63 5.38
CA HIS A 242 -0.84 20.75 6.79
C HIS A 242 -1.01 19.41 7.50
N VAL A 243 0.00 19.01 8.28
CA VAL A 243 -0.06 17.81 9.11
C VAL A 243 0.37 18.13 10.53
N GLU A 244 -0.26 17.46 11.49
CA GLU A 244 0.15 17.42 12.89
C GLU A 244 0.42 15.96 13.25
N ILE A 245 1.63 15.62 13.66
CA ILE A 245 2.01 14.25 14.01
C ILE A 245 2.42 14.24 15.48
N HIS A 246 1.75 13.41 16.29
CA HIS A 246 2.05 13.31 17.71
C HIS A 246 3.35 12.53 17.95
N ALA A 247 4.03 12.83 19.05
CA ALA A 247 5.26 12.13 19.46
C ALA A 247 5.10 10.60 19.43
N GLY A 248 6.07 9.92 18.84
CA GLY A 248 6.09 8.47 18.66
C GLY A 248 5.15 7.96 17.56
N SER A 249 4.42 8.83 16.85
CA SER A 249 3.49 8.39 15.81
C SER A 249 4.17 8.16 14.47
N ARG A 250 3.63 7.22 13.70
CA ARG A 250 4.09 6.81 12.39
C ARG A 250 2.94 6.85 11.40
N VAL A 251 3.13 7.53 10.27
CA VAL A 251 2.10 7.72 9.24
C VAL A 251 2.64 7.24 7.89
N LEU A 252 1.85 6.45 7.17
CA LEU A 252 2.10 6.08 5.80
C LEU A 252 1.41 7.09 4.87
N LEU A 253 2.19 7.74 4.01
CA LEU A 253 1.73 8.56 2.90
C LEU A 253 1.86 7.79 1.59
N LEU A 254 0.75 7.57 0.91
CA LEU A 254 0.70 7.02 -0.44
C LEU A 254 0.25 8.09 -1.42
N GLY A 255 0.81 8.08 -2.62
CA GLY A 255 0.34 8.93 -3.70
C GLY A 255 0.61 8.32 -5.07
N GLY A 256 -0.01 8.89 -6.08
CA GLY A 256 0.26 8.55 -7.48
C GLY A 256 -0.69 9.25 -8.44
N GLU A 257 -0.34 9.26 -9.71
CA GLU A 257 -1.22 9.78 -10.76
C GLU A 257 -2.45 8.87 -10.90
N PRO A 258 -3.70 9.43 -10.91
CA PRO A 258 -4.92 8.63 -10.99
C PRO A 258 -4.88 7.61 -12.13
N PHE A 259 -5.01 6.33 -11.78
CA PHE A 259 -4.85 5.25 -12.74
C PHE A 259 -6.00 5.22 -13.76
N GLU A 260 -5.73 5.53 -15.04
CA GLU A 260 -6.77 5.74 -16.05
C GLU A 260 -7.56 4.46 -16.37
N SER A 261 -6.85 3.36 -16.67
CA SER A 261 -7.45 2.12 -17.14
C SER A 261 -8.27 1.43 -16.06
N PRO A 262 -9.55 1.07 -16.31
CA PRO A 262 -10.34 0.30 -15.37
C PRO A 262 -9.72 -1.08 -15.12
N ILE A 263 -9.67 -1.49 -13.85
CA ILE A 263 -9.16 -2.80 -13.45
C ILE A 263 -10.26 -3.63 -12.77
N LEU A 264 -10.09 -4.95 -12.84
CA LEU A 264 -10.85 -5.90 -12.03
C LEU A 264 -9.90 -6.52 -11.01
N LEU A 265 -10.17 -6.28 -9.72
CA LEU A 265 -9.47 -6.92 -8.61
C LEU A 265 -10.40 -7.99 -8.02
N TRP A 266 -9.99 -9.26 -8.14
CA TRP A 266 -10.70 -10.38 -7.53
C TRP A 266 -9.70 -11.34 -6.89
N TRP A 267 -9.92 -11.66 -5.61
CA TRP A 267 -9.00 -12.47 -4.81
C TRP A 267 -7.57 -11.88 -4.88
N ASN A 268 -6.63 -12.59 -5.49
CA ASN A 268 -5.23 -12.18 -5.65
C ASN A 268 -4.90 -11.77 -7.09
N PHE A 269 -5.91 -11.49 -7.91
CA PHE A 269 -5.73 -11.22 -9.33
C PHE A 269 -6.18 -9.80 -9.67
N VAL A 270 -5.30 -9.08 -10.38
CA VAL A 270 -5.62 -7.81 -11.01
C VAL A 270 -5.62 -8.02 -12.53
N GLY A 271 -6.81 -7.95 -13.14
CA GLY A 271 -7.03 -8.16 -14.57
C GLY A 271 -7.79 -7.00 -15.22
N ARG A 272 -8.13 -7.15 -16.49
CA ARG A 272 -8.96 -6.19 -17.26
C ARG A 272 -10.30 -6.80 -17.66
N THR A 273 -10.33 -8.11 -17.89
CA THR A 273 -11.55 -8.83 -18.28
C THR A 273 -11.92 -9.91 -17.27
N THR A 274 -13.21 -10.29 -17.27
CA THR A 274 -13.68 -11.36 -16.37
C THR A 274 -13.12 -12.72 -16.84
N GLU A 275 -12.92 -12.86 -18.15
CA GLU A 275 -12.39 -14.04 -18.83
C GLU A 275 -10.94 -14.31 -18.41
N GLU A 276 -10.10 -13.27 -18.33
CA GLU A 276 -8.73 -13.38 -17.81
C GLU A 276 -8.68 -13.93 -16.39
N LEU A 277 -9.55 -13.45 -15.51
CA LEU A 277 -9.57 -13.85 -14.11
C LEU A 277 -10.11 -15.27 -13.93
N LYS A 278 -11.11 -15.67 -14.73
CA LYS A 278 -11.60 -17.05 -14.78
C LYS A 278 -10.50 -18.00 -15.26
N MET A 279 -9.78 -17.63 -16.32
CA MET A 279 -8.66 -18.42 -16.84
C MET A 279 -7.55 -18.56 -15.78
N ALA A 280 -7.15 -17.47 -15.13
CA ALA A 280 -6.15 -17.51 -14.06
C ALA A 280 -6.59 -18.38 -12.88
N ARG A 281 -7.87 -18.34 -12.51
CA ARG A 281 -8.45 -19.22 -11.48
C ARG A 281 -8.38 -20.69 -11.88
N GLU A 282 -8.79 -21.02 -13.09
CA GLU A 282 -8.74 -22.40 -13.62
C GLU A 282 -7.31 -22.92 -13.65
N GLN A 283 -6.36 -22.10 -14.11
CA GLN A 283 -4.94 -22.41 -14.13
C GLN A 283 -4.37 -22.61 -12.72
N TRP A 284 -4.81 -21.82 -11.74
CA TRP A 284 -4.42 -22.04 -10.34
C TRP A 284 -4.93 -23.40 -9.85
N ILE A 285 -6.21 -23.69 -10.04
CA ILE A 285 -6.81 -24.97 -9.58
C ILE A 285 -6.15 -26.17 -10.26
N ALA A 286 -5.78 -26.05 -11.54
CA ALA A 286 -5.13 -27.11 -12.31
C ALA A 286 -3.61 -27.20 -12.11
N GLU A 287 -3.02 -26.43 -11.18
CA GLU A 287 -1.57 -26.39 -10.92
C GLU A 287 -0.74 -26.10 -12.18
N HIS A 288 -1.23 -25.19 -13.01
CA HIS A 288 -0.57 -24.80 -14.27
C HIS A 288 0.81 -24.18 -14.02
N GLU A 289 1.75 -24.41 -14.93
CA GLU A 289 3.15 -23.91 -14.87
C GLU A 289 3.25 -22.38 -14.72
N ARG A 290 2.18 -21.66 -15.08
CA ARG A 290 2.04 -20.19 -14.96
C ARG A 290 2.33 -19.69 -13.53
N PHE A 291 2.02 -20.50 -12.52
CA PHE A 291 2.22 -20.13 -11.12
C PHE A 291 3.37 -20.88 -10.45
N GLY A 292 4.01 -21.82 -11.15
CA GLY A 292 5.04 -22.70 -10.62
C GLY A 292 4.65 -23.40 -9.32
N SER A 293 5.65 -23.75 -8.50
CA SER A 293 5.46 -24.43 -7.21
C SER A 293 6.49 -23.95 -6.19
N ILE A 294 6.19 -24.15 -4.90
CA ILE A 294 7.05 -23.77 -3.78
C ILE A 294 7.31 -25.02 -2.93
N PRO A 295 8.22 -25.92 -3.35
CA PRO A 295 8.40 -27.22 -2.71
C PRO A 295 8.97 -27.13 -1.29
N ALA A 296 9.55 -25.99 -0.91
CA ALA A 296 10.09 -25.75 0.42
C ALA A 296 9.01 -25.35 1.46
N TYR A 297 7.76 -25.14 1.05
CA TYR A 297 6.68 -24.84 1.98
C TYR A 297 6.03 -26.14 2.48
N GLU A 298 5.89 -26.27 3.80
CA GLU A 298 5.26 -27.41 4.44
C GLU A 298 3.84 -27.02 4.89
N GLY A 299 2.85 -27.34 4.07
CA GLY A 299 1.46 -27.04 4.39
C GLY A 299 0.55 -27.03 3.17
N PRO A 300 -0.73 -26.66 3.36
CA PRO A 300 -1.70 -26.60 2.28
C PRO A 300 -1.45 -25.40 1.37
N ARG A 301 -1.66 -25.61 0.06
CA ARG A 301 -1.78 -24.55 -0.93
C ARG A 301 -3.14 -23.87 -0.79
N LEU A 302 -3.20 -22.55 -0.91
CA LEU A 302 -4.46 -21.82 -0.75
C LEU A 302 -5.43 -22.13 -1.90
N GLU A 303 -6.69 -22.36 -1.56
CA GLU A 303 -7.74 -22.62 -2.55
C GLU A 303 -8.34 -21.32 -3.08
N ALA A 304 -8.52 -21.24 -4.41
CA ALA A 304 -9.19 -20.10 -5.00
C ALA A 304 -10.70 -20.12 -4.67
N PRO A 305 -11.27 -19.00 -4.19
CA PRO A 305 -12.68 -18.93 -3.85
C PRO A 305 -13.58 -19.12 -5.09
N ALA A 306 -14.89 -19.27 -4.86
CA ALA A 306 -15.86 -19.29 -5.93
C ALA A 306 -15.85 -17.96 -6.72
N PHE A 307 -15.91 -18.06 -8.05
CA PHE A 307 -15.91 -16.87 -8.90
C PHE A 307 -17.33 -16.26 -8.92
N PRO A 308 -17.49 -14.94 -8.69
CA PRO A 308 -18.80 -14.30 -8.66
C PRO A 308 -19.42 -14.23 -10.07
N GLY A 309 -20.75 -14.27 -10.15
CA GLY A 309 -21.46 -14.15 -11.43
C GLY A 309 -21.31 -12.78 -12.11
N HIS A 310 -21.08 -11.72 -11.34
CA HIS A 310 -20.86 -10.36 -11.84
C HIS A 310 -19.85 -9.61 -10.95
N MET A 311 -19.03 -8.77 -11.58
CA MET A 311 -18.07 -7.91 -10.89
C MET A 311 -18.02 -6.54 -11.56
N ARG A 312 -17.88 -5.48 -10.76
CA ARG A 312 -17.77 -4.11 -11.26
C ARG A 312 -16.29 -3.70 -11.36
N PRO A 313 -15.84 -3.13 -12.48
CA PRO A 313 -14.49 -2.56 -12.60
C PRO A 313 -14.26 -1.41 -11.61
N SER A 314 -13.00 -1.01 -11.45
CA SER A 314 -12.58 0.05 -10.50
C SER A 314 -13.22 1.40 -10.76
N LYS A 315 -13.62 1.68 -12.01
CA LYS A 315 -14.29 2.89 -12.47
C LYS A 315 -15.51 2.51 -13.32
#